data_AF-A0A3E3E1E9-F1
#
_entry.id   AF-A0A3E3E1E9-F1
#
_cell.length_a   1.000
_cell.length_b   1.000
_cell.length_c   1.000
_cell.angle_alpha   90.00
_cell.angle_beta   90.00
_cell.angle_gamma   90.00
#
_symmetry.space_group_name_H-M   'P 1'
#
loop_
_entity.id
_entity.type
_entity.pdbx_description
1 polymer ?
#
loop_
_entity_poly.entity_id
_entity_poly.type
_entity_poly.pdbx_seq_one_letter_code
_entity_poly.pdbx_strand_id
1 'polypeptide(L)'
;MQKTIKGSEQLGKKIKKRREELNLTIEEAASRANVGTKTWYRYESGESIRQDKCRGICKALNWRILPEQDETDSKMLIQEYKDHSNWSTYLEEQFGDYASLSFAVGSDILYDYIREDMEALSSLPVGAHIGQLDVSWMKDSLPPQFLMHYDYEFLYHMFCTLQCIIQNAKSGAPIIAHSVMEELIIYLCNEEGIVFIEMDGEVDDEEFQRDDLEEWVFDLFDDIDIITFLYSNIFLDKDHAYHFSHWHDLQFYVKNQNDDYE
;
A
#
# COMPACT_ATOMS: atom_id res chain seq x y z
N MET A 1 1.75 23.71 -15.65
CA MET A 1 0.44 23.95 -16.29
C MET A 1 -0.64 23.48 -15.33
N GLN A 2 -1.70 24.25 -15.07
CA GLN A 2 -2.79 23.81 -14.19
C GLN A 2 -3.59 22.71 -14.89
N LYS A 3 -3.43 21.46 -14.43
CA LYS A 3 -4.25 20.32 -14.85
C LYS A 3 -5.73 20.61 -14.48
N THR A 4 -6.63 20.31 -15.41
CA THR A 4 -8.07 20.60 -15.31
C THR A 4 -8.82 19.34 -15.66
N ILE A 5 -9.74 18.90 -14.80
CA ILE A 5 -10.66 17.80 -15.05
C ILE A 5 -11.72 18.27 -16.03
N LYS A 6 -11.91 17.52 -17.12
CA LYS A 6 -12.92 17.80 -18.12
C LYS A 6 -14.30 17.59 -17.50
N GLY A 7 -15.09 18.66 -17.43
CA GLY A 7 -16.46 18.58 -16.93
C GLY A 7 -17.36 17.81 -17.89
N SER A 8 -18.35 17.13 -17.34
CA SER A 8 -19.39 16.43 -18.09
C SER A 8 -20.77 16.77 -17.50
N GLU A 9 -21.83 16.70 -18.31
CA GLU A 9 -23.20 16.89 -17.83
C GLU A 9 -23.58 15.80 -16.80
N GLN A 10 -23.00 14.61 -16.92
CA GLN A 10 -23.22 13.49 -16.01
C GLN A 10 -22.58 13.77 -14.64
N LEU A 11 -21.32 14.23 -14.62
CA LEU A 11 -20.61 14.68 -13.43
C LEU A 11 -21.36 15.80 -12.71
N GLY A 12 -21.83 16.81 -13.46
CA GLY A 12 -22.63 17.90 -12.89
C GLY A 12 -23.92 17.42 -12.22
N LYS A 13 -24.60 16.44 -12.83
CA LYS A 13 -25.78 15.78 -12.25
C LYS A 13 -25.43 14.97 -11.00
N LYS A 14 -24.32 14.23 -10.99
CA LYS A 14 -23.85 13.48 -9.81
C LYS A 14 -23.53 14.42 -8.64
N ILE A 15 -22.81 15.51 -8.88
CA ILE A 15 -22.48 16.55 -7.89
C ILE A 15 -23.76 17.12 -7.27
N LYS A 16 -24.73 17.49 -8.13
CA LYS A 16 -26.02 18.03 -7.69
C LYS A 16 -26.81 17.01 -6.85
N LYS A 17 -26.93 15.77 -7.34
CA LYS A 17 -27.66 14.69 -6.66
C LYS A 17 -27.06 14.42 -5.29
N ARG A 18 -25.73 14.32 -5.18
CA ARG A 18 -25.06 14.06 -3.91
C ARG A 18 -25.23 15.20 -2.91
N ARG A 19 -25.16 16.45 -3.37
CA ARG A 19 -25.45 17.62 -2.51
C ARG A 19 -26.85 17.54 -1.92
N GLU A 20 -27.83 17.18 -2.73
CA GLU A 20 -29.23 17.01 -2.32
C GLU A 20 -29.40 15.84 -1.34
N GLU A 21 -28.74 14.70 -1.55
CA GLU A 21 -28.71 13.56 -0.61
C GLU A 21 -28.16 13.94 0.78
N LEU A 22 -27.15 14.81 0.80
CA LEU A 22 -26.57 15.34 2.04
C LEU A 22 -27.38 16.48 2.66
N ASN A 23 -28.51 16.86 2.06
CA ASN A 23 -29.37 17.97 2.48
C ASN A 23 -28.62 19.31 2.57
N LEU A 24 -27.67 19.55 1.66
CA LEU A 24 -26.89 20.79 1.62
C LEU A 24 -27.48 21.80 0.63
N THR A 25 -27.51 23.07 1.03
CA THR A 25 -27.71 24.18 0.10
C THR A 25 -26.48 24.40 -0.78
N ILE A 26 -26.64 25.11 -1.90
CA ILE A 26 -25.53 25.46 -2.79
C ILE A 26 -24.50 26.32 -2.04
N GLU A 27 -24.97 27.24 -1.19
CA GLU A 27 -24.16 28.12 -0.38
C GLU A 27 -23.31 27.34 0.63
N GLU A 28 -23.89 26.36 1.31
CA GLU A 28 -23.20 25.50 2.28
C GLU A 28 -22.17 24.60 1.60
N ALA A 29 -22.51 24.00 0.47
CA ALA A 29 -21.60 23.13 -0.27
C ALA A 29 -20.41 23.92 -0.84
N ALA A 30 -20.67 25.11 -1.42
CA ALA A 30 -19.62 26.01 -1.89
C ALA A 30 -18.69 26.47 -0.75
N SER A 31 -19.26 26.82 0.40
CA SER A 31 -18.50 27.20 1.60
C SER A 31 -17.62 26.06 2.10
N ARG A 32 -18.16 24.83 2.20
CA ARG A 32 -17.39 23.63 2.60
C ARG A 32 -16.25 23.30 1.63
N ALA A 33 -16.44 23.55 0.34
CA ALA A 33 -15.43 23.34 -0.69
C ALA A 33 -14.43 24.49 -0.85
N ASN A 34 -14.58 25.56 -0.07
CA ASN A 34 -13.76 26.77 -0.17
C ASN A 34 -13.78 27.38 -1.59
N VAL A 35 -14.97 27.44 -2.21
CA VAL A 35 -15.21 28.05 -3.52
C VAL A 35 -16.38 29.03 -3.46
N GLY A 36 -16.47 29.94 -4.44
CA GLY A 36 -17.61 30.84 -4.55
C GLY A 36 -18.88 30.11 -5.03
N THR A 37 -20.06 30.57 -4.62
CA THR A 37 -21.37 29.99 -5.00
C THR A 37 -21.57 29.88 -6.52
N LYS A 38 -21.16 30.90 -7.28
CA LYS A 38 -21.17 30.87 -8.75
C LYS A 38 -20.27 29.77 -9.32
N THR A 39 -19.17 29.46 -8.64
CA THR A 39 -18.23 28.39 -9.06
C THR A 39 -18.88 27.03 -8.83
N TRP A 40 -19.56 26.86 -7.69
CA TRP A 40 -20.32 25.63 -7.42
C TRP A 40 -21.43 25.39 -8.45
N TYR A 41 -22.18 26.44 -8.81
CA TYR A 41 -23.23 26.36 -9.84
C TYR A 41 -22.69 25.88 -11.21
N ARG A 42 -21.47 26.30 -11.57
CA ARG A 42 -20.79 25.84 -12.78
C ARG A 42 -20.45 24.36 -12.72
N TYR A 43 -20.01 23.87 -11.56
CA TYR A 43 -19.73 22.45 -11.36
C TYR A 43 -20.99 21.59 -11.53
N GLU A 44 -22.12 22.00 -10.94
CA GLU A 44 -23.41 21.31 -11.14
C GLU A 44 -23.95 21.40 -12.57
N SER A 45 -23.47 22.37 -13.35
CA SER A 45 -23.80 22.52 -14.77
C SER A 45 -22.87 21.71 -15.69
N GLY A 46 -21.90 20.97 -15.13
CA GLY A 46 -20.97 20.15 -15.90
C GLY A 46 -19.79 20.90 -16.50
N GLU A 47 -19.47 22.11 -16.02
CA GLU A 47 -18.24 22.81 -16.44
C GLU A 47 -16.98 22.15 -15.87
N SER A 48 -15.84 22.41 -16.53
CA SER A 48 -14.54 21.88 -16.13
C SER A 48 -14.12 22.31 -14.73
N ILE A 49 -13.50 21.38 -13.99
CA ILE A 49 -13.07 21.57 -12.61
C ILE A 49 -11.55 21.62 -12.58
N ARG A 50 -10.95 22.64 -11.96
CA ARG A 50 -9.50 22.67 -11.78
C ARG A 50 -9.07 21.61 -10.76
N GLN A 51 -7.95 20.93 -10.99
CA GLN A 51 -7.50 19.84 -10.13
C GLN A 51 -7.34 20.28 -8.66
N ASP A 52 -6.82 21.48 -8.41
CA ASP A 52 -6.66 22.05 -7.07
C ASP A 52 -7.99 22.30 -6.32
N LYS A 53 -9.13 22.26 -7.02
CA LYS A 53 -10.47 22.42 -6.46
C LYS A 53 -11.19 21.11 -6.20
N CYS A 54 -10.68 20.00 -6.70
CA CYS A 54 -11.32 18.68 -6.57
C CYS A 54 -11.40 18.25 -5.11
N ARG A 55 -10.30 18.40 -4.36
CA ARG A 55 -10.25 18.11 -2.92
C ARG A 55 -11.32 18.86 -2.12
N GLY A 56 -11.58 20.12 -2.46
CA GLY A 56 -12.62 20.91 -1.81
C GLY A 56 -14.02 20.35 -2.07
N ILE A 57 -14.30 19.98 -3.32
CA ILE A 57 -15.58 19.42 -3.73
C ILE A 57 -15.81 18.04 -3.09
N CYS A 58 -14.81 17.16 -3.13
CA CYS A 58 -14.86 15.84 -2.48
C CYS A 58 -15.15 15.97 -0.98
N LYS A 59 -14.44 16.86 -0.29
CA LYS A 59 -14.68 17.16 1.13
C LYS A 59 -16.10 17.67 1.41
N ALA A 60 -16.64 18.54 0.54
CA ALA A 60 -17.99 19.07 0.71
C ALA A 60 -19.08 18.00 0.51
N LEU A 61 -18.85 17.04 -0.38
CA LEU A 61 -19.79 16.00 -0.77
C LEU A 61 -19.57 14.65 -0.07
N ASN A 62 -18.64 14.60 0.89
CA ASN A 62 -18.22 13.39 1.56
C ASN A 62 -17.89 12.27 0.56
N TRP A 63 -17.19 12.65 -0.50
CA TRP A 63 -16.61 11.76 -1.49
C TRP A 63 -15.12 11.63 -1.24
N ARG A 64 -14.57 10.45 -1.52
CA ARG A 64 -13.12 10.24 -1.52
C ARG A 64 -12.52 10.86 -2.81
N ILE A 65 -13.13 10.60 -3.97
CA ILE A 65 -12.71 11.08 -5.31
C ILE A 65 -13.94 11.61 -6.09
N LEU A 66 -13.73 12.38 -7.16
CA LEU A 66 -14.81 12.81 -8.05
C LEU A 66 -15.31 11.61 -8.90
N PRO A 67 -16.62 11.35 -8.97
CA PRO A 67 -17.14 10.30 -9.83
C PRO A 67 -16.78 10.54 -11.30
N GLU A 68 -16.51 9.49 -12.08
CA GLU A 68 -16.05 9.55 -13.49
C GLU A 68 -14.55 9.83 -13.69
N GLN A 69 -13.71 9.75 -12.64
CA GLN A 69 -12.28 9.47 -12.81
C GLN A 69 -12.07 7.94 -12.89
N ASP A 70 -12.62 7.28 -13.92
CA ASP A 70 -12.58 5.81 -14.06
C ASP A 70 -11.55 5.38 -15.13
N GLU A 71 -10.80 4.30 -14.84
CA GLU A 71 -9.74 3.58 -15.59
C GLU A 71 -8.53 4.36 -16.14
N THR A 72 -8.72 5.64 -16.49
CA THR A 72 -7.72 6.40 -17.25
C THR A 72 -6.58 6.88 -16.37
N ASP A 73 -6.88 7.24 -15.11
CA ASP A 73 -5.87 7.65 -14.14
C ASP A 73 -5.07 6.42 -13.64
N SER A 74 -5.74 5.28 -13.35
CA SER A 74 -5.10 3.99 -12.99
C SER A 74 -4.12 3.47 -14.05
N LYS A 75 -4.51 3.53 -15.33
CA LYS A 75 -3.61 3.19 -16.44
C LYS A 75 -2.45 4.17 -16.58
N MET A 76 -2.60 5.42 -16.15
CA MET A 76 -1.52 6.41 -16.21
C MET A 76 -0.48 6.18 -15.11
N LEU A 77 -0.85 5.89 -13.86
CA LEU A 77 0.14 5.61 -12.80
C LEU A 77 0.88 4.30 -13.06
N ILE A 78 0.17 3.22 -13.44
CA ILE A 78 0.81 1.97 -13.85
C ILE A 78 1.83 2.24 -14.95
N GLN A 79 1.45 3.03 -15.96
CA GLN A 79 2.36 3.36 -17.06
C GLN A 79 3.56 4.24 -16.62
N GLU A 80 3.37 5.11 -15.62
CA GLU A 80 4.45 5.91 -15.01
C GLU A 80 5.42 5.03 -14.21
N TYR A 81 4.93 3.94 -13.60
CA TYR A 81 5.73 3.02 -12.78
C TYR A 81 6.24 1.77 -13.51
N LYS A 82 5.82 1.48 -14.75
CA LYS A 82 6.37 0.34 -15.52
C LYS A 82 7.87 0.42 -15.76
N ASP A 83 8.41 1.63 -15.85
CA ASP A 83 9.85 1.87 -15.98
C ASP A 83 10.55 2.00 -14.60
N HIS A 84 9.81 1.81 -13.49
CA HIS A 84 10.34 1.90 -12.15
C HIS A 84 11.38 0.81 -11.88
N SER A 85 12.44 1.15 -11.15
CA SER A 85 13.56 0.21 -10.98
C SER A 85 13.17 -1.04 -10.19
N ASN A 86 12.16 -0.97 -9.32
CA ASN A 86 11.70 -2.11 -8.54
C ASN A 86 10.51 -2.85 -9.19
N TRP A 87 10.10 -2.47 -10.42
CA TRP A 87 9.03 -3.17 -11.13
C TRP A 87 9.41 -4.64 -11.35
N SER A 88 8.51 -5.55 -11.00
CA SER A 88 8.72 -6.99 -11.15
C SER A 88 7.91 -7.53 -12.31
N THR A 89 8.58 -7.88 -13.41
CA THR A 89 7.90 -8.53 -14.54
C THR A 89 7.31 -9.88 -14.13
N TYR A 90 7.91 -10.57 -13.16
CA TYR A 90 7.36 -11.82 -12.62
C TYR A 90 6.01 -11.59 -11.93
N LEU A 91 5.90 -10.58 -11.06
CA LEU A 91 4.63 -10.30 -10.37
C LEU A 91 3.56 -9.81 -11.35
N GLU A 92 3.95 -8.99 -12.32
CA GLU A 92 3.05 -8.56 -13.40
C GLU A 92 2.49 -9.75 -14.18
N GLU A 93 3.34 -10.71 -14.58
CA GLU A 93 2.94 -11.86 -15.37
C GLU A 93 2.10 -12.88 -14.58
N GLN A 94 2.39 -13.08 -13.29
CA GLN A 94 1.70 -14.08 -12.46
C GLN A 94 0.43 -13.54 -11.79
N PHE A 95 0.44 -12.27 -11.35
CA PHE A 95 -0.59 -11.70 -10.49
C PHE A 95 -1.16 -10.37 -11.01
N GLY A 96 -0.64 -9.85 -12.12
CA GLY A 96 -1.16 -8.65 -12.79
C GLY A 96 -0.43 -7.35 -12.43
N ASP A 97 -0.78 -6.28 -13.16
CA ASP A 97 -0.11 -4.98 -13.07
C ASP A 97 -0.16 -4.39 -11.65
N TYR A 98 -1.26 -4.58 -10.92
CA TYR A 98 -1.42 -4.07 -9.55
C TYR A 98 -0.45 -4.70 -8.56
N ALA A 99 -0.19 -6.00 -8.65
CA ALA A 99 0.78 -6.68 -7.78
C ALA A 99 2.19 -6.13 -7.99
N SER A 100 2.56 -5.87 -9.26
CA SER A 100 3.86 -5.28 -9.58
C SER A 100 3.94 -3.81 -9.12
N LEU A 101 2.87 -3.03 -9.31
CA LEU A 101 2.80 -1.65 -8.86
C LEU A 101 2.90 -1.54 -7.34
N SER A 102 2.06 -2.28 -6.60
CA SER A 102 2.02 -2.23 -5.13
C SER A 102 3.36 -2.66 -4.55
N PHE A 103 3.97 -3.74 -5.07
CA PHE A 103 5.31 -4.15 -4.67
C PHE A 103 6.37 -3.09 -4.99
N ALA A 104 6.38 -2.53 -6.21
CA ALA A 104 7.40 -1.57 -6.63
C ALA A 104 7.39 -0.30 -5.77
N VAL A 105 6.19 0.24 -5.50
CA VAL A 105 6.02 1.43 -4.67
C VAL A 105 6.27 1.11 -3.20
N GLY A 106 5.63 0.07 -2.68
CA GLY A 106 5.72 -0.26 -1.27
C GLY A 106 7.12 -0.72 -0.85
N SER A 107 7.88 -1.36 -1.74
CA SER A 107 9.28 -1.71 -1.47
C SER A 107 10.19 -0.49 -1.33
N ASP A 108 9.93 0.60 -2.06
CA ASP A 108 10.64 1.87 -1.89
C ASP A 108 10.27 2.55 -0.56
N ILE A 109 8.97 2.60 -0.23
CA ILE A 109 8.49 3.17 1.04
C ILE A 109 9.07 2.40 2.23
N LEU A 110 8.96 1.06 2.21
CA LEU A 110 9.45 0.18 3.26
C LEU A 110 10.98 0.30 3.41
N TYR A 111 11.71 0.45 2.31
CA TYR A 111 13.15 0.68 2.34
C TYR A 111 13.51 1.96 3.12
N ASP A 112 12.79 3.05 2.87
CA ASP A 112 13.01 4.31 3.59
C ASP A 112 12.62 4.18 5.07
N TYR A 113 11.50 3.53 5.39
CA TYR A 113 11.05 3.30 6.77
C TYR A 113 12.08 2.52 7.59
N ILE A 114 12.59 1.42 7.06
CA ILE A 114 13.62 0.61 7.73
C ILE A 114 14.88 1.45 7.94
N ARG A 115 15.32 2.21 6.92
CA ARG A 115 16.53 3.02 7.02
C ARG A 115 16.42 4.14 8.03
N GLU A 116 15.31 4.86 8.07
CA GLU A 116 15.08 5.95 9.02
C GLU A 116 15.03 5.44 10.46
N ASP A 117 14.34 4.31 10.72
CA ASP A 117 14.30 3.70 12.04
C ASP A 117 15.67 3.16 12.46
N MET A 118 16.44 2.56 11.54
CA MET A 118 17.83 2.17 11.79
C MET A 118 18.73 3.37 12.11
N GLU A 119 18.60 4.47 11.38
CA GLU A 119 19.35 5.70 11.65
C GLU A 119 19.03 6.24 13.05
N ALA A 120 17.75 6.28 13.41
CA ALA A 120 17.31 6.69 14.74
C ALA A 120 17.88 5.77 15.85
N LEU A 121 17.79 4.44 15.66
CA LEU A 121 18.35 3.45 16.59
C LEU A 121 19.87 3.54 16.74
N SER A 122 20.59 3.94 15.69
CA SER A 122 22.06 4.06 15.71
C SER A 122 22.56 5.09 16.74
N SER A 123 21.69 6.01 17.17
CA SER A 123 21.98 7.01 18.20
C SER A 123 21.73 6.53 19.63
N LEU A 124 21.13 5.34 19.80
CA LEU A 124 20.75 4.77 21.08
C LEU A 124 21.73 3.66 21.54
N PRO A 125 21.73 3.30 22.84
CA PRO A 125 22.54 2.20 23.34
C PRO A 125 22.16 0.85 22.71
N VAL A 126 23.13 -0.08 22.67
CA VAL A 126 22.90 -1.48 22.27
C VAL A 126 21.77 -2.09 23.10
N GLY A 127 20.86 -2.79 22.43
CA GLY A 127 19.64 -3.36 23.03
C GLY A 127 18.43 -2.41 23.02
N ALA A 128 18.56 -1.21 22.46
CA ALA A 128 17.41 -0.38 22.13
C ALA A 128 16.61 -0.98 20.97
N HIS A 129 15.31 -0.71 20.95
CA HIS A 129 14.37 -1.21 19.95
C HIS A 129 13.41 -0.10 19.49
N ILE A 130 12.74 -0.29 18.35
CA ILE A 130 11.92 0.77 17.71
C ILE A 130 10.81 1.34 18.61
N GLY A 131 10.34 0.55 19.59
CA GLY A 131 9.35 1.00 20.56
C GLY A 131 9.81 2.15 21.47
N GLN A 132 11.12 2.42 21.52
CA GLN A 132 11.75 3.49 22.29
C GLN A 132 12.07 4.74 21.46
N LEU A 133 11.84 4.71 20.15
CA LEU A 133 12.04 5.88 19.29
C LEU A 133 10.91 6.90 19.51
N ASP A 134 11.24 8.19 19.38
CA ASP A 134 10.25 9.28 19.43
C ASP A 134 9.26 9.20 18.26
N VAL A 135 9.78 8.84 17.08
CA VAL A 135 9.03 8.57 15.86
C VAL A 135 9.63 7.30 15.25
N SER A 136 8.78 6.33 14.96
CA SER A 136 9.15 5.10 14.26
C SER A 136 8.10 4.83 13.20
N TRP A 137 8.56 4.56 11.98
CA TRP A 137 7.68 4.20 10.87
C TRP A 137 7.30 2.73 10.89
N MET A 138 8.19 1.87 11.41
CA MET A 138 7.97 0.41 11.43
C MET A 138 7.13 -0.05 12.63
N LYS A 139 7.03 0.75 13.69
CA LYS A 139 6.43 0.32 14.97
C LYS A 139 4.98 -0.11 14.84
N ASP A 140 4.19 0.61 14.06
CA ASP A 140 2.75 0.34 13.92
C ASP A 140 2.48 -0.69 12.80
N SER A 141 3.43 -0.91 11.89
CA SER A 141 3.33 -1.90 10.81
C SER A 141 3.76 -3.31 11.24
N LEU A 142 4.74 -3.42 12.16
CA LEU A 142 5.24 -4.71 12.64
C LEU A 142 4.33 -5.36 13.69
N PRO A 143 4.32 -6.70 13.79
CA PRO A 143 3.50 -7.42 14.76
C PRO A 143 3.77 -6.98 16.21
N PRO A 144 2.75 -6.63 17.02
CA PRO A 144 2.97 -6.02 18.32
C PRO A 144 3.58 -6.98 19.37
N GLN A 145 3.37 -8.30 19.22
CA GLN A 145 3.85 -9.29 20.20
C GLN A 145 5.37 -9.22 20.43
N PHE A 146 6.14 -8.92 19.38
CA PHE A 146 7.61 -8.96 19.42
C PHE A 146 8.25 -7.58 19.42
N LEU A 147 7.51 -6.52 19.79
CA LEU A 147 7.97 -5.12 19.77
C LEU A 147 9.35 -4.89 20.41
N MET A 148 9.66 -5.63 21.47
CA MET A 148 10.92 -5.52 22.22
C MET A 148 12.12 -6.16 21.50
N HIS A 149 11.88 -6.92 20.44
CA HIS A 149 12.89 -7.61 19.63
C HIS A 149 13.23 -6.89 18.32
N TYR A 150 12.49 -5.83 17.98
CA TYR A 150 12.75 -5.04 16.79
C TYR A 150 13.86 -4.02 17.06
N ASP A 151 15.08 -4.52 17.18
CA ASP A 151 16.31 -3.76 17.39
C ASP A 151 17.03 -3.45 16.07
N TYR A 152 18.21 -2.83 16.17
CA TYR A 152 19.01 -2.48 15.00
C TYR A 152 19.44 -3.71 14.19
N GLU A 153 19.80 -4.82 14.83
CA GLU A 153 20.24 -6.03 14.14
C GLU A 153 19.07 -6.67 13.39
N PHE A 154 17.88 -6.69 14.00
CA PHE A 154 16.65 -7.11 13.35
C PHE A 154 16.35 -6.27 12.10
N LEU A 155 16.34 -4.95 12.22
CA LEU A 155 16.06 -4.08 11.07
C LEU A 155 17.15 -4.17 9.99
N TYR A 156 18.41 -4.34 10.38
CA TYR A 156 19.50 -4.56 9.41
C TYR A 156 19.31 -5.87 8.63
N HIS A 157 18.83 -6.92 9.31
CA HIS A 157 18.51 -8.17 8.63
C HIS A 157 17.32 -7.98 7.67
N MET A 158 16.24 -7.34 8.13
CA MET A 158 15.08 -7.01 7.29
C MET A 158 15.48 -6.18 6.07
N PHE A 159 16.37 -5.20 6.24
CA PHE A 159 16.94 -4.40 5.18
C PHE A 159 17.65 -5.26 4.12
N CYS A 160 18.53 -6.16 4.56
CA CYS A 160 19.23 -7.07 3.65
C CYS A 160 18.26 -7.99 2.90
N THR A 161 17.26 -8.54 3.58
CA THR A 161 16.26 -9.41 2.96
C THR A 161 15.42 -8.65 1.93
N LEU A 162 14.94 -7.45 2.25
CA LEU A 162 14.21 -6.59 1.30
C LEU A 162 15.06 -6.28 0.07
N GLN A 163 16.33 -5.95 0.25
CA GLN A 163 17.26 -5.70 -0.86
C GLN A 163 17.43 -6.93 -1.77
N CYS A 164 17.52 -8.13 -1.20
CA CYS A 164 17.56 -9.37 -1.97
C CYS A 164 16.27 -9.58 -2.80
N ILE A 165 15.09 -9.35 -2.21
CA ILE A 165 13.81 -9.48 -2.92
C ILE A 165 13.72 -8.44 -4.05
N ILE A 166 14.09 -7.18 -3.80
CA ILE A 166 14.15 -6.13 -4.82
C ILE A 166 15.11 -6.50 -5.95
N GLN A 167 16.26 -7.11 -5.64
CA GLN A 167 17.21 -7.55 -6.65
C GLN A 167 16.66 -8.70 -7.51
N ASN A 168 15.87 -9.59 -6.92
CA ASN A 168 15.16 -10.65 -7.66
C ASN A 168 14.12 -10.03 -8.60
N ALA A 169 13.28 -9.11 -8.10
CA ALA A 169 12.31 -8.36 -8.89
C ALA A 169 12.95 -7.68 -10.12
N LYS A 170 14.05 -6.94 -9.89
CA LYS A 170 14.86 -6.27 -10.93
C LYS A 170 15.36 -7.19 -12.02
N SER A 171 15.66 -8.43 -11.66
CA SER A 171 16.17 -9.44 -12.60
C SER A 171 15.08 -10.22 -13.33
N GLY A 172 13.81 -9.99 -12.99
CA GLY A 172 12.68 -10.80 -13.44
C GLY A 172 12.69 -12.22 -12.87
N ALA A 173 13.47 -12.47 -11.81
CA ALA A 173 13.50 -13.76 -11.14
C ALA A 173 12.21 -13.98 -10.34
N PRO A 174 11.79 -15.24 -10.14
CA PRO A 174 10.65 -15.55 -9.28
C PRO A 174 10.83 -14.96 -7.88
N ILE A 175 9.76 -14.36 -7.38
CA ILE A 175 9.64 -13.94 -5.98
C ILE A 175 8.92 -15.07 -5.24
N ILE A 176 9.63 -15.68 -4.30
CA ILE A 176 9.15 -16.80 -3.49
C ILE A 176 9.61 -16.52 -2.06
N ALA A 177 8.69 -16.62 -1.09
CA ALA A 177 9.03 -16.52 0.32
C ALA A 177 9.47 -17.89 0.84
N HIS A 178 10.65 -17.96 1.45
CA HIS A 178 11.19 -19.18 2.06
C HIS A 178 11.21 -19.11 3.59
N SER A 179 10.90 -17.95 4.16
CA SER A 179 10.92 -17.65 5.58
C SER A 179 9.82 -16.64 5.94
N VAL A 180 9.47 -16.58 7.23
CA VAL A 180 8.45 -15.61 7.72
C VAL A 180 8.94 -14.17 7.54
N MET A 181 10.24 -13.91 7.61
CA MET A 181 10.81 -12.59 7.29
C MET A 181 10.50 -12.18 5.84
N GLU A 182 10.63 -13.10 4.88
CA GLU A 182 10.34 -12.80 3.48
C GLU A 182 8.84 -12.58 3.24
N GLU A 183 7.97 -13.42 3.83
CA GLU A 183 6.51 -13.20 3.78
C GLU A 183 6.13 -11.85 4.39
N LEU A 184 6.66 -11.55 5.58
CA LEU A 184 6.38 -10.29 6.27
C LEU A 184 6.82 -9.09 5.43
N ILE A 185 7.99 -9.14 4.80
CA ILE A 185 8.46 -8.05 3.94
C ILE A 185 7.56 -7.89 2.71
N ILE A 186 7.19 -8.99 2.03
CA ILE A 186 6.32 -8.93 0.85
C ILE A 186 4.94 -8.38 1.23
N TYR A 187 4.39 -8.84 2.35
CA TYR A 187 3.14 -8.35 2.90
C TYR A 187 3.19 -6.84 3.21
N LEU A 188 4.24 -6.38 3.90
CA LEU A 188 4.41 -4.96 4.22
C LEU A 188 4.61 -4.10 2.98
N CYS A 189 5.35 -4.58 1.96
CA CYS A 189 5.42 -3.91 0.67
C CYS A 189 4.01 -3.75 0.08
N ASN A 190 3.17 -4.78 0.15
CA ASN A 190 1.81 -4.65 -0.38
C ASN A 190 0.97 -3.65 0.42
N GLU A 191 0.99 -3.68 1.75
CA GLU A 191 0.24 -2.75 2.60
C GLU A 191 0.60 -1.28 2.28
N GLU A 192 1.89 -0.97 2.23
CA GLU A 192 2.36 0.40 1.92
C GLU A 192 2.02 0.79 0.47
N GLY A 193 2.11 -0.16 -0.47
CA GLY A 193 1.69 0.01 -1.85
C GLY A 193 0.20 0.34 -1.96
N ILE A 194 -0.66 -0.40 -1.25
CA ILE A 194 -2.11 -0.16 -1.22
C ILE A 194 -2.40 1.23 -0.65
N VAL A 195 -1.80 1.59 0.49
CA VAL A 195 -1.98 2.93 1.09
C VAL A 195 -1.61 4.03 0.09
N PHE A 196 -0.52 3.86 -0.66
CA PHE A 196 -0.13 4.81 -1.70
C PHE A 196 -1.15 4.90 -2.83
N ILE A 197 -1.59 3.76 -3.38
CA ILE A 197 -2.54 3.68 -4.50
C ILE A 197 -3.91 4.26 -4.08
N GLU A 198 -4.37 3.96 -2.86
CA GLU A 198 -5.59 4.55 -2.28
C GLU A 198 -5.49 6.07 -2.12
N MET A 199 -4.30 6.57 -1.78
CA MET A 199 -4.05 8.01 -1.64
C MET A 199 -3.97 8.75 -2.98
N ASP A 200 -3.47 8.10 -4.04
CA ASP A 200 -3.43 8.68 -5.39
C ASP A 200 -4.81 8.64 -6.08
N GLY A 201 -5.64 7.69 -5.66
CA GLY A 201 -7.06 7.63 -6.00
C GLY A 201 -7.39 6.67 -7.13
N GLU A 202 -6.69 5.53 -7.20
CA GLU A 202 -6.82 4.59 -8.34
C GLU A 202 -7.74 3.40 -8.09
N VAL A 203 -8.18 3.19 -6.85
CA VAL A 203 -9.05 2.09 -6.45
C VAL A 203 -10.48 2.62 -6.33
N ASP A 204 -11.14 2.84 -7.46
CA ASP A 204 -12.57 3.23 -7.50
C ASP A 204 -13.38 2.34 -8.47
N ASP A 205 -12.98 1.08 -8.64
CA ASP A 205 -13.92 0.09 -9.17
C ASP A 205 -14.77 -0.43 -8.00
N GLU A 206 -16.10 -0.33 -8.11
CA GLU A 206 -17.04 -1.11 -7.29
C GLU A 206 -16.78 -2.65 -7.41
N GLU A 207 -15.89 -3.05 -8.32
CA GLU A 207 -15.41 -4.40 -8.61
C GLU A 207 -14.01 -4.72 -8.00
N PHE A 208 -13.19 -3.74 -7.61
CA PHE A 208 -11.92 -3.94 -6.87
C PHE A 208 -12.13 -3.59 -5.39
N GLN A 209 -12.51 -4.59 -4.60
CA GLN A 209 -12.51 -4.49 -3.14
C GLN A 209 -11.05 -4.50 -2.65
N ARG A 210 -10.80 -3.91 -1.47
CA ARG A 210 -9.49 -3.99 -0.81
C ARG A 210 -9.00 -5.44 -0.70
N ASP A 211 -9.95 -6.36 -0.52
CA ASP A 211 -9.73 -7.80 -0.53
C ASP A 211 -9.06 -8.27 -1.84
N ASP A 212 -9.47 -7.76 -3.02
CA ASP A 212 -8.89 -8.12 -4.33
C ASP A 212 -7.46 -7.56 -4.54
N LEU A 213 -7.09 -6.49 -3.81
CA LEU A 213 -5.73 -5.91 -3.84
C LEU A 213 -4.76 -6.60 -2.88
N GLU A 214 -5.28 -7.20 -1.81
CA GLU A 214 -4.51 -7.99 -0.86
C GLU A 214 -4.34 -9.45 -1.33
N GLU A 215 -5.25 -9.95 -2.19
CA GLU A 215 -5.29 -11.35 -2.64
C GLU A 215 -3.99 -11.86 -3.26
N TRP A 216 -3.27 -11.08 -4.07
CA TRP A 216 -2.06 -11.59 -4.75
C TRP A 216 -0.95 -12.02 -3.79
N VAL A 217 -0.86 -11.39 -2.61
CA VAL A 217 0.14 -11.75 -1.60
C VAL A 217 -0.19 -13.12 -1.02
N PHE A 218 -1.46 -13.38 -0.75
CA PHE A 218 -1.93 -14.65 -0.22
C PHE A 218 -1.89 -15.76 -1.28
N ASP A 219 -2.17 -15.43 -2.54
CA ASP A 219 -1.95 -16.34 -3.67
C ASP A 219 -0.46 -16.68 -3.85
N LEU A 220 0.44 -15.75 -3.58
CA LEU A 220 1.88 -15.99 -3.62
C LEU A 220 2.34 -16.89 -2.46
N PHE A 221 1.75 -16.75 -1.29
CA PHE A 221 2.07 -17.57 -0.10
C PHE A 221 1.39 -18.95 -0.14
N ASP A 222 0.24 -19.08 -0.83
CA ASP A 222 -0.70 -20.21 -0.78
C ASP A 222 -1.37 -20.38 0.60
N ASP A 223 -1.43 -19.30 1.39
CA ASP A 223 -2.08 -19.24 2.70
C ASP A 223 -2.37 -17.79 3.16
N ILE A 224 -2.95 -17.67 4.36
CA ILE A 224 -3.18 -16.40 5.06
C ILE A 224 -2.54 -16.41 6.46
N ASP A 225 -1.49 -17.21 6.63
CA ASP A 225 -0.89 -17.52 7.93
C ASP A 225 -0.20 -16.30 8.52
N ILE A 226 0.35 -15.42 7.69
CA ILE A 226 0.93 -14.14 8.13
C ILE A 226 -0.09 -13.29 8.92
N ILE A 227 -1.33 -13.17 8.44
CA ILE A 227 -2.42 -12.44 9.11
C ILE A 227 -2.91 -13.22 10.33
N THR A 228 -3.15 -14.52 10.13
CA THR A 228 -3.70 -15.39 11.17
C THR A 228 -2.81 -15.41 12.40
N PHE A 229 -1.50 -15.54 12.23
CA PHE A 229 -0.58 -15.73 13.34
C PHE A 229 0.04 -14.43 13.84
N LEU A 230 0.30 -13.45 12.98
CA LEU A 230 1.00 -12.22 13.41
C LEU A 230 0.05 -11.06 13.73
N TYR A 231 -1.15 -11.01 13.14
CA TYR A 231 -2.05 -9.85 13.23
C TYR A 231 -3.43 -10.15 13.85
N SER A 232 -3.78 -11.41 14.13
CA SER A 232 -5.10 -11.79 14.67
C SER A 232 -5.20 -11.89 16.20
N ASN A 233 -4.30 -11.21 16.94
CA ASN A 233 -4.25 -11.22 18.41
C ASN A 233 -4.09 -12.62 19.04
N ILE A 234 -3.39 -13.52 18.35
CA ILE A 234 -2.99 -14.83 18.88
C ILE A 234 -1.62 -14.67 19.53
N PHE A 235 -1.46 -15.22 20.74
CA PHE A 235 -0.14 -15.28 21.38
C PHE A 235 0.61 -16.51 20.86
N LEU A 236 1.74 -16.29 20.18
CA LEU A 236 2.59 -17.36 19.68
C LEU A 236 3.62 -17.76 20.74
N ASP A 237 3.68 -19.04 21.09
CA ASP A 237 4.75 -19.57 21.92
C ASP A 237 6.01 -19.86 21.08
N LYS A 238 7.13 -20.18 21.75
CA LYS A 238 8.43 -20.36 21.10
C LYS A 238 8.48 -21.56 20.15
N ASP A 239 7.59 -22.53 20.29
CA ASP A 239 7.59 -23.73 19.44
C ASP A 239 6.79 -23.49 18.13
N HIS A 240 6.12 -22.35 18.01
CA HIS A 240 5.34 -21.98 16.82
C HIS A 240 6.22 -21.49 15.67
N ALA A 241 5.98 -21.95 14.44
CA ALA A 241 6.77 -21.60 13.24
C ALA A 241 6.82 -20.08 12.95
N TYR A 242 5.75 -19.35 13.28
CA TYR A 242 5.68 -17.88 13.15
C TYR A 242 6.19 -17.11 14.37
N HIS A 243 6.70 -17.78 15.41
CA HIS A 243 7.33 -17.08 16.52
C HIS A 243 8.61 -16.38 16.04
N PHE A 244 8.90 -15.19 16.57
CA PHE A 244 10.04 -14.34 16.15
C PHE A 244 11.38 -15.07 16.03
N SER A 245 11.63 -16.06 16.91
CA SER A 245 12.86 -16.86 16.87
C SER A 245 13.08 -17.65 15.58
N HIS A 246 12.03 -17.83 14.77
CA HIS A 246 12.03 -18.63 13.54
C HIS A 246 11.92 -17.78 12.29
N TRP A 247 11.87 -16.45 12.39
CA TRP A 247 11.59 -15.60 11.22
C TRP A 247 12.66 -15.68 10.12
N HIS A 248 13.85 -16.16 10.45
CA HIS A 248 14.96 -16.33 9.52
C HIS A 248 15.16 -17.77 9.07
N ASP A 249 14.41 -18.70 9.66
CA ASP A 249 14.54 -20.11 9.31
C ASP A 249 13.95 -20.32 7.92
N LEU A 250 14.69 -21.01 7.06
CA LEU A 250 14.18 -21.45 5.76
C LEU A 250 13.24 -22.62 6.00
N GLN A 251 11.93 -22.34 6.01
CA GLN A 251 10.89 -23.30 6.34
C GLN A 251 9.82 -23.45 5.26
N PHE A 252 9.76 -22.54 4.29
CA PHE A 252 8.79 -22.57 3.19
C PHE A 252 9.45 -22.92 1.86
N TYR A 253 8.76 -23.72 1.03
CA TYR A 253 9.17 -24.07 -0.34
C TYR A 253 10.64 -24.50 -0.50
N VAL A 254 11.21 -25.13 0.53
CA VAL A 254 12.59 -25.62 0.51
C VAL A 254 12.63 -26.87 -0.36
N LYS A 255 13.23 -26.79 -1.55
CA LYS A 255 13.52 -27.99 -2.34
C LYS A 255 14.45 -28.88 -1.52
N ASN A 256 13.98 -30.05 -1.14
CA ASN A 256 14.85 -31.09 -0.61
C ASN A 256 15.86 -31.46 -1.71
N GLN A 257 17.16 -31.31 -1.45
CA GLN A 257 18.23 -31.78 -2.34
C GLN A 257 18.28 -33.32 -2.51
N ASN A 258 17.22 -34.04 -2.11
CA ASN A 258 17.17 -35.51 -2.11
C ASN A 258 16.20 -36.12 -3.13
N ASP A 259 15.44 -35.32 -3.89
CA ASP A 259 14.43 -35.86 -4.82
C ASP A 259 14.96 -36.09 -6.26
N ASP A 260 16.29 -36.15 -6.45
CA ASP A 260 16.94 -36.54 -7.72
C ASP A 260 17.37 -38.03 -7.75
N TYR A 261 16.85 -38.86 -6.85
CA TYR A 261 17.03 -40.32 -6.89
C TYR A 261 15.74 -41.08 -6.62
N GLU A 262 14.84 -41.14 -7.61
CA GLU A 262 13.95 -42.29 -7.84
C GLU A 262 13.57 -42.44 -9.32
#